data_AF-A0A2D8L9C6-F1
#
_entry.id   AF-A0A2D8L9C6-F1
#
_cell.length_a   1.000
_cell.length_b   1.000
_cell.length_c   1.000
_cell.angle_alpha   90.00
_cell.angle_beta   90.00
_cell.angle_gamma   90.00
#
_symmetry.space_group_name_H-M   'P 1'
#
loop_
_entity.id
_entity.type
_entity.pdbx_description
1 polymer ?
#
loop_
_entity_poly.entity_id
_entity_poly.type
_entity_poly.pdbx_seq_one_letter_code
_entity_poly.pdbx_strand_id
1 'polypeptide(L)'
;AHDAFSYFGRAFGFEVIGIQGISTESEAGLNRIGELVDVLVDRRIGAVFVETSVSDRNMRALIEGAAARGHDVRIGGALFSDAMGPPDTYEGTYIGMIDHNVTTIASALGAEVPDGGMSGLLTIVERA
;
A
#
# COMPACT_ATOMS: atom_id res chain seq x y z
N ALA A 1 6.24 -0.42 2.69
CA ALA A 1 6.83 0.31 3.82
C ALA A 1 7.76 -0.61 4.62
N HIS A 2 7.57 -1.91 4.57
CA HIS A 2 8.64 -2.92 4.48
C HIS A 2 8.07 -4.14 3.74
N ASP A 3 8.77 -5.27 3.59
CA ASP A 3 8.23 -6.48 2.94
C ASP A 3 7.26 -7.25 3.86
N ALA A 4 6.13 -6.62 4.23
CA ALA A 4 5.11 -7.19 5.12
C ALA A 4 4.08 -8.08 4.40
N PHE A 5 3.99 -8.00 3.07
CA PHE A 5 2.89 -8.60 2.30
C PHE A 5 3.34 -9.79 1.43
N SER A 6 4.56 -10.32 1.57
CA SER A 6 5.02 -11.42 0.70
C SER A 6 4.23 -12.71 0.85
N TYR A 7 3.64 -13.02 2.02
CA TYR A 7 2.68 -14.13 2.15
C TYR A 7 1.37 -13.86 1.39
N PHE A 8 0.85 -12.64 1.47
CA PHE A 8 -0.31 -12.21 0.70
C PHE A 8 -0.04 -12.32 -0.80
N GLY A 9 1.13 -11.84 -1.25
CA GLY A 9 1.56 -11.95 -2.63
C GLY A 9 1.59 -13.38 -3.14
N ARG A 10 2.19 -14.31 -2.37
CA ARG A 10 2.18 -15.73 -2.72
C ARG A 10 0.78 -16.34 -2.76
N ALA A 11 -0.08 -15.99 -1.81
CA ALA A 11 -1.42 -16.57 -1.71
C ALA A 11 -2.36 -16.12 -2.85
N PHE A 12 -2.24 -14.86 -3.28
CA PHE A 12 -3.17 -14.24 -4.24
C PHE A 12 -2.53 -13.88 -5.59
N GLY A 13 -1.27 -14.26 -5.82
CA GLY A 13 -0.59 -14.04 -7.10
C GLY A 13 -0.11 -12.60 -7.33
N PHE A 14 0.18 -11.85 -6.26
CA PHE A 14 0.80 -10.53 -6.37
C PHE A 14 2.32 -10.59 -6.21
N GLU A 15 3.01 -9.79 -7.01
CA GLU A 15 4.38 -9.40 -6.71
C GLU A 15 4.36 -8.21 -5.76
N VAL A 16 5.01 -8.35 -4.61
CA VAL A 16 5.07 -7.33 -3.57
C VAL A 16 6.47 -6.73 -3.55
N ILE A 17 6.54 -5.40 -3.63
CA ILE A 17 7.79 -4.66 -3.62
C ILE A 17 7.75 -3.64 -2.48
N GLY A 18 8.58 -3.87 -1.47
CA GLY A 18 8.79 -2.93 -0.37
C GLY A 18 9.77 -1.80 -0.73
N ILE A 19 9.50 -0.61 -0.18
CA ILE A 19 10.44 0.54 -0.21
C ILE A 19 11.65 0.25 0.68
N GLN A 20 11.38 -0.16 1.93
CA GLN A 20 12.37 -0.72 2.83
C GLN A 20 12.42 -2.24 2.63
N GLY A 21 13.58 -2.86 2.87
CA GLY A 21 13.72 -4.32 2.87
C GLY A 21 12.93 -4.98 4.00
N ILE A 22 13.29 -6.22 4.36
CA ILE A 22 12.57 -7.00 5.39
C ILE A 22 12.60 -6.31 6.78
N SER A 23 13.62 -5.50 7.08
CA SER A 23 13.74 -4.75 8.34
C SER A 23 13.48 -3.25 8.14
N THR A 24 12.68 -2.66 9.03
CA THR A 24 12.38 -1.22 9.11
C THR A 24 13.52 -0.38 9.70
N GLU A 25 14.59 -1.02 10.20
CA GLU A 25 15.70 -0.36 10.89
C GLU A 25 16.67 0.39 9.97
N SER A 26 16.55 0.23 8.64
CA SER A 26 17.38 0.93 7.66
C SER A 26 16.53 1.80 6.73
N GLU A 27 16.82 3.10 6.70
CA GLU A 27 16.21 4.04 5.75
C GLU A 27 16.55 3.60 4.31
N ALA A 28 15.58 3.66 3.40
CA ALA A 28 15.81 3.35 2.00
C ALA A 28 16.81 4.36 1.41
N GLY A 29 17.97 3.89 0.95
CA GLY A 29 18.94 4.75 0.28
C GLY A 29 18.39 5.35 -1.02
N LEU A 30 18.90 6.51 -1.44
CA LEU A 30 18.47 7.21 -2.65
C LEU A 30 18.47 6.33 -3.92
N ASN A 31 19.44 5.41 -4.03
CA ASN A 31 19.51 4.46 -5.15
C ASN A 31 18.26 3.58 -5.24
N ARG A 32 17.73 3.13 -4.09
CA ARG A 32 16.54 2.27 -4.04
C ARG A 32 15.29 3.02 -4.49
N ILE A 33 15.18 4.30 -4.15
CA ILE A 33 14.08 5.15 -4.63
C ILE A 33 14.13 5.26 -6.15
N GLY A 34 15.32 5.46 -6.73
CA GLY A 34 15.50 5.46 -8.19
C GLY A 34 15.04 4.17 -8.87
N GLU A 35 15.49 3.01 -8.37
CA GLU A 35 15.06 1.70 -8.88
C GLU A 35 13.55 1.52 -8.83
N LEU A 36 12.91 1.97 -7.75
CA LEU A 36 11.46 1.86 -7.59
C LEU A 36 10.70 2.81 -8.53
N VAL A 37 11.23 4.02 -8.77
CA VAL A 37 10.67 4.91 -9.79
C VAL A 37 10.72 4.24 -11.16
N ASP A 38 11.84 3.60 -11.52
CA ASP A 38 11.96 2.88 -12.79
C ASP A 38 10.91 1.75 -12.88
N VAL A 39 10.75 0.96 -11.82
CA VAL A 39 9.72 -0.09 -11.74
C VAL A 39 8.30 0.47 -11.92
N LEU A 40 7.98 1.59 -11.27
CA LEU A 40 6.66 2.23 -11.38
C LEU A 40 6.37 2.67 -12.81
N VAL A 41 7.34 3.33 -13.46
CA VAL A 41 7.23 3.87 -14.82
C VAL A 41 7.18 2.74 -15.85
N ASP A 42 8.14 1.82 -15.82
CA ASP A 42 8.29 0.76 -16.83
C ASP A 42 7.10 -0.21 -16.82
N ARG A 43 6.56 -0.49 -15.64
CA ARG A 43 5.40 -1.39 -15.48
C ARG A 43 4.06 -0.65 -15.49
N ARG A 44 4.07 0.68 -15.60
CA ARG A 44 2.88 1.55 -15.57
C ARG A 44 2.02 1.32 -14.32
N ILE A 45 2.65 1.18 -13.16
CA ILE A 45 1.97 0.98 -11.88
C ILE A 45 1.44 2.33 -11.39
N GLY A 46 0.12 2.49 -11.33
CA GLY A 46 -0.52 3.78 -11.01
C GLY A 46 -0.78 4.04 -9.52
N ALA A 47 -0.58 3.04 -8.65
CA ALA A 47 -0.89 3.16 -7.23
C ALA A 47 0.22 2.58 -6.34
N VAL A 48 0.49 3.28 -5.25
CA VAL A 48 1.36 2.84 -4.16
C VAL A 48 0.61 2.91 -2.84
N PHE A 49 0.98 2.09 -1.87
CA PHE A 49 0.27 2.00 -0.59
C PHE A 49 1.19 2.43 0.55
N VAL A 50 0.62 3.19 1.50
CA VAL A 50 1.33 3.57 2.72
C VAL A 50 1.00 2.58 3.84
N GLU A 51 1.94 2.34 4.72
CA GLU A 51 1.67 1.67 6.00
C GLU A 51 1.65 2.75 7.09
N THR A 52 0.80 2.56 8.10
CA THR A 52 0.67 3.49 9.23
C THR A 52 1.95 3.69 10.04
N SER A 53 2.97 2.84 9.82
CA SER A 53 4.22 2.79 10.56
C SER A 53 5.44 3.40 9.85
N VAL A 54 5.32 3.95 8.63
CA VAL A 54 6.48 4.40 7.83
C VAL A 54 6.42 5.86 7.39
N SER A 55 7.61 6.48 7.30
CA SER A 55 7.83 7.89 6.98
C SER A 55 7.27 8.32 5.61
N ASP A 56 6.43 9.35 5.63
CA ASP A 56 5.88 10.08 4.47
C ASP A 56 6.93 10.51 3.43
N ARG A 57 8.18 10.75 3.85
CA ARG A 57 9.21 11.32 2.97
C ARG A 57 9.51 10.43 1.77
N ASN A 58 9.66 9.13 1.99
CA ASN A 58 10.03 8.20 0.92
C ASN A 58 8.91 8.02 -0.10
N MET A 59 7.66 8.06 0.38
CA MET A 59 6.48 8.00 -0.48
C MET A 59 6.39 9.21 -1.41
N ARG A 60 6.61 10.41 -0.86
CA ARG A 60 6.64 11.65 -1.66
C ARG A 60 7.73 11.60 -2.72
N ALA A 61 8.93 11.14 -2.36
CA ALA A 61 10.04 11.02 -3.31
C ALA A 61 9.74 10.07 -4.48
N LEU A 62 9.01 8.96 -4.25
CA LEU A 62 8.59 8.06 -5.32
C LEU A 62 7.56 8.72 -6.25
N ILE A 63 6.55 9.37 -5.68
CA ILE A 63 5.48 10.04 -6.43
C ILE A 63 6.07 11.17 -7.28
N GLU A 64 6.90 12.03 -6.67
CA GLU A 64 7.57 13.13 -7.37
C GLU A 64 8.54 12.62 -8.45
N GLY A 65 9.28 11.55 -8.16
CA GLY A 65 10.19 10.92 -9.13
C GLY A 65 9.47 10.32 -10.35
N ALA A 66 8.34 9.64 -10.13
CA ALA A 66 7.52 9.12 -11.21
C ALA A 66 6.84 10.24 -12.02
N ALA A 67 6.33 11.28 -11.35
CA ALA A 67 5.74 12.45 -12.00
C ALA A 67 6.76 13.21 -12.87
N ALA A 68 8.01 13.35 -12.41
CA ALA A 68 9.10 13.92 -13.20
C ALA A 68 9.43 13.11 -14.47
N ARG A 69 9.05 11.83 -14.50
CA ARG A 69 9.14 10.93 -15.65
C ARG A 69 7.86 10.89 -16.50
N GLY A 70 6.86 11.71 -16.17
CA GLY A 70 5.57 11.77 -16.87
C GLY A 70 4.62 10.60 -16.53
N HIS A 71 4.81 9.95 -15.38
CA HIS A 71 3.97 8.84 -14.93
C HIS A 71 3.29 9.21 -13.60
N ASP A 72 1.96 9.33 -13.65
CA ASP A 72 1.17 9.69 -12.47
C ASP A 72 0.98 8.48 -11.56
N VAL A 73 1.42 8.64 -10.30
CA VAL A 73 1.28 7.63 -9.26
C VAL A 73 0.54 8.25 -8.08
N ARG A 74 -0.55 7.61 -7.66
CA ARG A 74 -1.33 8.06 -6.49
C ARG A 74 -1.12 7.14 -5.29
N ILE A 75 -1.43 7.66 -4.11
CA ILE A 75 -1.55 6.84 -2.92
C ILE A 75 -2.90 6.11 -2.99
N GLY A 76 -2.85 4.78 -3.02
CA GLY A 76 -4.02 3.91 -3.12
C GLY A 76 -4.80 3.79 -1.80
N GLY A 77 -4.18 4.17 -0.69
CA GLY A 77 -4.73 4.10 0.66
C GLY A 77 -3.68 3.64 1.66
N ALA A 78 -4.08 3.62 2.93
CA ALA A 78 -3.28 3.07 4.03
C ALA A 78 -3.62 1.60 4.25
N LEU A 79 -2.60 0.75 4.37
CA LEU A 79 -2.74 -0.66 4.69
C LEU A 79 -2.31 -0.93 6.13
N PHE A 80 -2.95 -1.91 6.73
CA PHE A 80 -2.54 -2.50 7.99
C PHE A 80 -1.48 -3.58 7.73
N SER A 81 -0.27 -3.39 8.26
CA SER A 81 0.80 -4.39 8.23
C SER A 81 0.95 -5.06 9.59
N ASP A 82 1.72 -4.47 10.50
CA ASP A 82 2.07 -5.05 11.81
C ASP A 82 1.06 -4.72 12.92
N ALA A 83 0.09 -3.85 12.62
CA ALA A 83 -0.94 -3.42 13.56
C ALA A 83 -2.31 -3.39 12.88
N MET A 84 -3.32 -3.83 13.64
CA MET A 84 -4.74 -3.73 13.26
C MET A 84 -5.26 -2.30 13.47
N GLY A 85 -6.51 -2.08 13.07
CA GLY A 85 -7.25 -0.87 13.40
C GLY A 85 -7.49 -0.69 14.91
N PRO A 86 -8.13 0.42 15.31
CA PRO A 86 -8.41 0.70 16.71
C PRO A 86 -9.20 -0.43 17.39
N PRO A 87 -9.01 -0.65 18.71
CA PRO A 87 -9.83 -1.62 19.43
C PRO A 87 -11.33 -1.29 19.30
N ASP A 88 -12.16 -2.32 19.41
CA ASP A 88 -13.62 -2.23 19.29
C ASP A 88 -14.14 -1.74 17.92
N THR A 89 -13.30 -1.79 16.88
CA THR A 89 -13.68 -1.58 15.47
C THR A 89 -13.63 -2.88 14.68
N TYR A 90 -14.27 -2.92 13.51
CA TYR A 90 -14.18 -4.09 12.63
C TYR A 90 -12.73 -4.29 12.15
N GLU A 91 -12.05 -3.22 11.78
CA GLU A 91 -10.64 -3.16 11.37
C GLU A 91 -9.69 -3.53 12.52
N GLY A 92 -10.13 -3.40 13.77
CA GLY A 92 -9.45 -3.89 14.97
C GLY A 92 -9.50 -5.41 15.13
N THR A 93 -10.23 -6.12 14.27
CA THR A 93 -10.22 -7.58 14.17
C THR A 93 -9.33 -8.03 13.01
N TYR A 94 -8.75 -9.24 13.11
CA TYR A 94 -7.95 -9.78 12.02
C TYR A 94 -8.73 -9.88 10.69
N ILE A 95 -10.01 -10.23 10.75
CA ILE A 95 -10.86 -10.35 9.55
C ILE A 95 -11.11 -8.98 8.94
N GLY A 96 -11.49 -7.97 9.74
CA GLY A 96 -11.71 -6.63 9.20
C GLY A 96 -10.44 -5.96 8.71
N MET A 97 -9.29 -6.23 9.34
CA MET A 97 -7.97 -5.81 8.84
C MET A 97 -7.68 -6.37 7.44
N ILE A 98 -7.92 -7.66 7.22
CA ILE A 98 -7.72 -8.30 5.90
C ILE A 98 -8.74 -7.78 4.88
N ASP A 99 -10.00 -7.65 5.26
CA ASP A 99 -11.07 -7.09 4.42
C ASP A 99 -10.71 -5.67 3.96
N HIS A 100 -10.25 -4.81 4.88
CA HIS A 100 -9.75 -3.47 4.61
C HIS A 100 -8.62 -3.47 3.59
N ASN A 101 -7.59 -4.28 3.81
CA ASN A 101 -6.43 -4.33 2.93
C ASN A 101 -6.80 -4.78 1.52
N VAL A 102 -7.58 -5.86 1.39
CA VAL A 102 -8.02 -6.40 0.10
C VAL A 102 -8.89 -5.38 -0.64
N THR A 103 -9.87 -4.79 0.05
CA THR A 103 -10.78 -3.80 -0.53
C THR A 103 -10.01 -2.56 -1.02
N THR A 104 -9.07 -2.07 -0.20
CA THR A 104 -8.22 -0.93 -0.53
C THR A 104 -7.34 -1.21 -1.74
N ILE A 105 -6.66 -2.37 -1.79
CA ILE A 105 -5.81 -2.77 -2.92
C ILE A 105 -6.64 -2.92 -4.19
N ALA A 106 -7.76 -3.64 -4.12
CA ALA A 106 -8.61 -3.90 -5.27
C ALA A 106 -9.20 -2.59 -5.86
N SER A 107 -9.72 -1.70 -5.00
CA SER A 107 -10.21 -0.39 -5.41
C SER A 107 -9.11 0.46 -6.05
N ALA A 108 -7.91 0.48 -5.45
CA ALA A 108 -6.78 1.23 -5.97
C ALA A 108 -6.28 0.71 -7.33
N LEU A 109 -6.47 -0.59 -7.61
CA LEU A 109 -6.12 -1.22 -8.89
C LEU A 109 -7.28 -1.24 -9.90
N GLY A 110 -8.42 -0.60 -9.58
CA GLY A 110 -9.52 -0.37 -10.51
C GLY A 110 -10.61 -1.44 -10.50
N ALA A 111 -10.65 -2.32 -9.50
CA ALA A 111 -11.75 -3.25 -9.32
C ALA A 111 -12.98 -2.54 -8.73
N GLU A 112 -14.18 -2.98 -9.13
CA GLU A 112 -15.43 -2.59 -8.46
C GLU A 112 -15.56 -3.38 -7.16
N VAL A 113 -15.42 -2.69 -6.03
CA VAL A 113 -15.57 -3.27 -4.68
C VAL A 113 -16.58 -2.46 -3.86
N PRO A 114 -17.38 -3.10 -2.99
CA PRO A 114 -18.29 -2.40 -2.10
C PRO A 114 -17.55 -1.47 -1.14
N ASP A 115 -18.09 -0.28 -0.88
CA ASP A 115 -17.49 0.70 0.04
C ASP A 115 -17.33 0.16 1.47
N GLY A 116 -18.22 -0.73 1.90
CA GLY A 116 -18.15 -1.38 3.22
C GLY A 116 -17.30 -2.66 3.25
N GLY A 117 -16.56 -2.97 2.18
CA GLY A 117 -15.80 -4.22 2.05
C GLY A 117 -16.66 -5.46 1.89
N MET A 118 -16.05 -6.63 2.04
CA MET A 118 -16.68 -7.94 1.87
C MET A 118 -17.87 -8.14 2.81
N SER A 119 -17.76 -7.69 4.07
CA SER A 119 -18.83 -7.83 5.07
C SER A 119 -19.77 -6.62 5.16
N GLY A 120 -19.50 -5.52 4.44
CA GLY A 120 -20.26 -4.28 4.57
C GLY A 120 -20.02 -3.53 5.90
N LEU A 121 -18.94 -3.86 6.62
CA LEU A 121 -18.63 -3.38 7.97
C LEU A 121 -17.40 -2.46 8.03
N LEU A 122 -16.70 -2.25 6.91
CA LEU A 122 -15.59 -1.29 6.87
C LEU A 122 -16.13 0.12 7.12
N THR A 123 -15.42 0.86 7.96
CA THR A 123 -15.59 2.30 8.07
C THR A 123 -15.15 2.94 6.76
N ILE A 124 -15.97 3.86 6.24
CA ILE A 124 -15.62 4.61 5.03
C ILE A 124 -14.44 5.52 5.38
N VAL A 125 -13.23 5.10 5.06
CA VAL A 125 -12.07 5.98 5.13
C VAL A 125 -12.17 6.95 3.94
N GLU A 126 -12.15 8.25 4.23
CA GLU A 126 -12.27 9.32 3.24
C GLU A 126 -11.34 9.05 2.03
N ARG A 127 -11.95 8.97 0.84
CA ARG A 127 -11.22 8.84 -0.43
C ARG A 127 -10.39 10.11 -0.63
N ALA A 128 -9.07 10.01 -0.50
CA ALA A 128 -8.13 11.07 -0.85
C ALA A 128 -7.99 11.22 -2.37
#